data_AF-A0A2K4XI65-F1
#
_entry.id   AF-A0A2K4XI65-F1
#
_cell.length_a   1.000
_cell.length_b   1.000
_cell.length_c   1.000
_cell.angle_alpha   90.00
_cell.angle_beta   90.00
_cell.angle_gamma   90.00
#
_symmetry.space_group_name_H-M   'P 1'
#
loop_
_entity.id
_entity.type
_entity.pdbx_description
1 polymer ?
#
loop_
_entity_poly.entity_id
_entity_poly.type
_entity_poly.pdbx_seq_one_letter_code
_entity_poly.pdbx_strand_id
1 'polypeptide(L)'
;MDKDLRNRFIEQARAVRQTFGDGEDLHADQAGLSPSVRQMLRESMERHEALTALYNELDRVGVGLILKHWSGNQWALVLPDASEPGKFRYQAFGLHGWITHHTCTTLDEVVSDAFCAGFRMVASPDTLDRVASTVEWKKGCERLEFITRHNCGEISYREMLDQFQNIDAKYASAA
;
A
#
# COMPACT_ATOMS: atom_id res chain seq x y z
N MET A 1 8.39 18.89 0.41
CA MET A 1 7.22 18.76 -0.48
C MET A 1 7.73 18.91 -1.90
N ASP A 2 7.86 17.79 -2.61
CA ASP A 2 8.40 17.79 -3.97
C ASP A 2 7.26 18.09 -4.94
N LYS A 3 7.07 19.39 -5.21
CA LYS A 3 6.04 19.87 -6.13
C LYS A 3 6.23 19.30 -7.55
N ASP A 4 7.44 18.88 -7.91
CA ASP A 4 7.73 18.35 -9.24
C ASP A 4 7.08 16.98 -9.47
N LEU A 5 7.10 16.08 -8.48
CA LEU A 5 6.50 14.75 -8.60
C LEU A 5 4.98 14.80 -8.80
N ARG A 6 4.29 15.60 -7.98
CA ARG A 6 2.83 15.74 -8.09
C ARG A 6 2.44 16.39 -9.42
N ASN A 7 3.16 17.43 -9.85
CA ASN A 7 2.94 18.06 -11.15
C ASN A 7 3.17 17.08 -12.31
N ARG A 8 4.21 16.23 -12.25
CA ARG A 8 4.43 15.17 -13.25
C ARG A 8 3.23 14.23 -13.37
N PHE A 9 2.59 13.84 -12.28
CA PHE A 9 1.38 13.01 -12.33
C PHE A 9 0.18 13.73 -12.94
N ILE A 10 0.01 15.02 -12.65
CA ILE A 10 -1.04 15.85 -13.27
C ILE A 10 -0.82 15.94 -14.79
N GLU A 11 0.41 16.23 -15.21
CA GLU A 11 0.76 16.32 -16.63
C GLU A 11 0.61 14.97 -17.35
N GLN A 12 0.97 13.85 -16.71
CA GLN A 12 0.72 12.51 -17.28
C GLN A 12 -0.76 12.22 -17.46
N ALA A 13 -1.60 12.53 -16.47
CA ALA A 13 -3.05 12.34 -16.57
C ALA A 13 -3.68 13.22 -17.66
N ARG A 14 -3.13 14.42 -17.87
CA ARG A 14 -3.51 15.30 -18.98
C ARG A 14 -3.04 14.77 -20.33
N ALA A 15 -1.79 14.33 -20.45
CA ALA A 15 -1.22 13.80 -21.67
C ALA A 15 -1.97 12.55 -22.15
N VAL A 16 -2.42 11.67 -21.25
CA VAL A 16 -3.28 10.53 -21.60
C VAL A 16 -4.57 11.02 -22.26
N ARG A 17 -5.27 11.99 -21.68
CA ARG A 17 -6.51 12.55 -22.24
C ARG A 17 -6.30 13.17 -23.61
N GLN A 18 -5.21 13.92 -23.77
CA GLN A 18 -4.85 14.57 -25.04
C GLN A 18 -4.43 13.59 -26.12
N THR A 19 -3.69 12.54 -25.77
CA THR A 19 -3.20 11.54 -26.73
C THR A 19 -4.36 10.83 -27.42
N PHE A 20 -5.42 10.52 -26.67
CA PHE A 20 -6.60 9.88 -27.23
C PHE A 20 -7.55 10.88 -27.91
N GLY A 21 -7.45 12.18 -27.60
CA GLY A 21 -8.33 13.25 -28.08
C GLY A 21 -7.75 14.17 -29.13
N ASP A 22 -6.74 13.71 -29.87
CA ASP A 22 -6.07 14.49 -30.91
C ASP A 22 -5.59 15.88 -30.41
N GLY A 23 -5.16 15.95 -29.15
CA GLY A 23 -4.67 17.19 -28.51
C GLY A 23 -5.68 17.93 -27.64
N GLU A 24 -6.96 17.52 -27.65
CA GLU A 24 -7.98 18.02 -26.72
C GLU A 24 -8.22 17.06 -25.54
N ASP A 25 -8.66 17.60 -24.40
CA ASP A 25 -8.99 16.78 -23.24
C ASP A 25 -10.22 15.92 -23.56
N LEU A 26 -10.03 14.62 -23.80
CA LEU A 26 -11.15 13.70 -23.93
C LEU A 26 -11.90 13.50 -22.62
N HIS A 27 -13.21 13.40 -22.76
CA HIS A 27 -14.10 12.91 -21.72
C HIS A 27 -14.53 11.47 -22.01
N ALA A 28 -14.58 10.63 -20.97
CA ALA A 28 -14.93 9.22 -21.10
C ALA A 28 -16.34 8.97 -21.72
N ASP A 29 -17.23 9.97 -21.67
CA ASP A 29 -18.58 9.89 -22.20
C ASP A 29 -18.73 10.52 -23.60
N GLN A 30 -17.63 10.94 -24.22
CA GLN A 30 -17.61 11.52 -25.56
C GLN A 30 -18.08 10.51 -26.62
N ALA A 31 -18.92 10.97 -27.55
CA ALA A 31 -19.44 10.17 -28.65
C ALA A 31 -18.32 9.76 -29.62
N GLY A 32 -18.41 8.56 -30.21
CA GLY A 32 -17.43 8.06 -31.19
C GLY A 32 -16.26 7.27 -30.61
N LEU A 33 -16.09 7.22 -29.28
CA LEU A 33 -15.04 6.42 -28.65
C LEU A 33 -15.36 4.92 -28.64
N SER A 34 -14.34 4.09 -28.91
CA SER A 34 -14.47 2.63 -28.74
C SER A 34 -14.70 2.28 -27.26
N PRO A 35 -15.37 1.14 -26.96
CA PRO A 35 -15.59 0.72 -25.57
C PRO A 35 -14.28 0.60 -24.75
N SER A 36 -13.21 0.07 -25.37
CA SER A 36 -11.91 -0.08 -24.72
C SER A 36 -11.26 1.26 -24.37
N VAL A 37 -11.33 2.26 -25.27
CA VAL A 37 -10.79 3.60 -25.00
C VAL A 37 -11.56 4.28 -23.87
N ARG A 38 -12.90 4.15 -23.85
CA ARG A 38 -13.72 4.67 -22.75
C ARG A 38 -13.34 4.05 -21.41
N GLN A 39 -13.14 2.73 -21.38
CA GLN A 39 -12.72 2.03 -20.17
C GLN A 39 -11.34 2.53 -19.70
N MET A 40 -10.35 2.59 -20.59
CA MET A 40 -9.00 3.08 -20.24
C MET A 40 -9.02 4.51 -19.69
N LEU A 41 -9.82 5.40 -20.29
CA LEU A 41 -9.96 6.78 -19.80
C LEU A 41 -10.58 6.82 -18.40
N ARG A 42 -11.65 6.04 -18.15
CA ARG A 42 -12.27 5.95 -16.82
C ARG A 42 -11.28 5.46 -15.77
N GLU A 43 -10.61 4.34 -16.05
CA GLU A 43 -9.62 3.77 -15.14
C GLU A 43 -8.47 4.75 -14.85
N SER A 44 -8.01 5.49 -15.87
CA SER A 44 -6.98 6.51 -15.68
C SER A 44 -7.46 7.69 -14.83
N MET A 45 -8.70 8.14 -15.03
CA MET A 45 -9.29 9.24 -14.25
C MET A 45 -9.49 8.82 -12.79
N GLU A 46 -10.08 7.65 -12.56
CA GLU A 46 -10.30 7.10 -11.22
C GLU A 46 -8.99 6.93 -10.45
N ARG A 47 -7.94 6.43 -11.13
CA ARG A 47 -6.60 6.32 -10.52
C ARG A 47 -6.00 7.68 -10.17
N HIS A 48 -6.16 8.67 -11.03
CA HIS A 48 -5.65 10.02 -10.77
C HIS A 48 -6.39 10.69 -9.60
N GLU A 49 -7.71 10.56 -9.55
CA GLU A 49 -8.53 11.07 -8.45
C GLU A 49 -8.16 10.40 -7.12
N ALA A 50 -8.02 9.07 -7.11
CA ALA A 50 -7.62 8.34 -5.91
C ALA A 50 -6.23 8.76 -5.41
N LEU A 51 -5.23 8.87 -6.30
CA LEU A 51 -3.88 9.32 -5.92
C LEU A 51 -3.90 10.76 -5.38
N THR A 52 -4.67 11.65 -6.02
CA THR A 52 -4.84 13.04 -5.57
C THR A 52 -5.46 13.10 -4.18
N ALA A 53 -6.47 12.28 -3.90
CA ALA A 53 -7.07 12.18 -2.58
C ALA A 53 -6.06 11.73 -1.51
N LEU A 54 -5.18 10.77 -1.84
CA LEU A 54 -4.12 10.35 -0.91
C LEU A 54 -3.10 11.45 -0.63
N TYR A 55 -2.71 12.24 -1.64
CA TYR A 55 -1.81 13.38 -1.45
C TYR A 55 -2.43 14.47 -0.58
N ASN A 56 -3.72 14.77 -0.78
CA ASN A 56 -4.43 15.73 0.06
C ASN A 56 -4.47 15.26 1.52
N GLU A 57 -4.67 13.96 1.74
CA GLU A 57 -4.65 13.39 3.07
C GLU A 57 -3.24 13.38 3.67
N LEU A 58 -2.21 13.12 2.86
CA LEU A 58 -0.81 13.26 3.28
C LEU A 58 -0.49 14.68 3.73
N ASP A 59 -0.98 15.71 3.04
CA ASP A 59 -0.78 17.10 3.45
C ASP A 59 -1.45 17.43 4.79
N ARG A 60 -2.57 16.75 5.09
CA ARG A 60 -3.33 16.93 6.32
C ARG A 60 -2.72 16.19 7.51
N VAL A 61 -2.30 14.93 7.31
CA VAL A 61 -1.88 14.02 8.37
C VAL A 61 -0.35 13.92 8.47
N GLY A 62 0.33 13.86 7.32
CA GLY A 62 1.77 13.64 7.23
C GLY A 62 2.17 12.23 7.67
N VAL A 63 3.23 12.16 8.48
CA VAL A 63 3.67 10.93 9.13
C VAL A 63 2.56 10.37 10.03
N GLY A 64 2.39 9.04 9.99
CA GLY A 64 1.29 8.36 10.67
C GLY A 64 0.08 8.09 9.78
N LEU A 65 0.07 8.59 8.53
CA LEU A 65 -0.94 8.23 7.55
C LEU A 65 -0.96 6.71 7.32
N ILE A 66 -2.16 6.12 7.41
CA ILE A 66 -2.39 4.71 7.12
C ILE A 66 -3.17 4.62 5.82
N LEU A 67 -2.59 3.92 4.86
CA LEU A 67 -3.21 3.58 3.59
C LEU A 67 -3.75 2.15 3.64
N LYS A 68 -4.80 1.87 2.87
CA LYS A 68 -5.46 0.58 2.75
C LYS A 68 -5.32 0.05 1.32
N HIS A 69 -4.95 -1.22 1.23
CA HIS A 69 -4.86 -1.94 -0.04
C HIS A 69 -6.25 -2.18 -0.64
N TRP A 70 -6.36 -2.21 -1.96
CA TRP A 70 -7.63 -2.45 -2.66
C TRP A 70 -8.27 -3.81 -2.30
N SER A 71 -7.46 -4.81 -1.92
CA SER A 71 -7.94 -6.11 -1.44
C SER A 71 -8.61 -6.06 -0.07
N GLY A 72 -8.43 -4.97 0.69
CA GLY A 72 -9.10 -4.72 1.96
C GLY A 72 -8.42 -5.28 3.21
N ASN A 73 -7.47 -6.19 3.07
CA ASN A 73 -6.85 -6.95 4.17
C ASN A 73 -5.36 -6.61 4.38
N GLN A 74 -4.90 -5.50 3.81
CA GLN A 74 -3.54 -5.00 3.94
C GLN A 74 -3.53 -3.49 4.11
N TRP A 75 -2.53 -3.00 4.83
CA TRP A 75 -2.36 -1.60 5.18
C TRP A 75 -0.91 -1.17 5.06
N ALA A 76 -0.67 0.10 4.78
CA ALA A 76 0.66 0.68 4.74
C ALA A 76 0.71 1.93 5.63
N LEU A 77 1.63 1.96 6.59
CA LEU A 77 1.84 3.07 7.51
C LEU A 77 3.03 3.91 7.05
N VAL A 78 2.81 5.22 6.86
CA VAL A 78 3.83 6.19 6.46
C VAL A 78 4.62 6.66 7.69
N LEU A 79 5.95 6.51 7.65
CA LEU A 79 6.85 6.78 8.78
C LEU A 79 8.18 7.40 8.32
N PRO A 80 8.93 8.09 9.19
CA PRO A 80 10.36 8.30 9.00
C PRO A 80 11.07 6.95 8.90
N ASP A 81 12.12 6.88 8.09
CA ASP A 81 12.96 5.69 8.05
C ASP A 81 13.90 5.65 9.25
N ALA A 82 13.82 4.58 10.03
CA ALA A 82 14.68 4.37 11.20
C ALA A 82 16.08 3.88 10.82
N SER A 83 16.23 3.25 9.65
CA SER A 83 17.49 2.71 9.13
C SER A 83 18.27 3.76 8.35
N GLU A 84 17.57 4.70 7.71
CA GLU A 84 18.16 5.76 6.88
C GLU A 84 17.72 7.16 7.34
N PRO A 85 18.48 7.81 8.25
CA PRO A 85 18.12 9.11 8.79
C PRO A 85 17.85 10.16 7.69
N GLY A 86 16.73 10.87 7.83
CA GLY A 86 16.29 11.90 6.87
C GLY A 86 15.48 11.36 5.69
N LYS A 87 15.34 10.03 5.55
CA LYS A 87 14.43 9.40 4.60
C LYS A 87 13.09 9.03 5.24
N PHE A 88 12.15 8.60 4.40
CA PHE A 88 10.83 8.14 4.80
C PHE A 88 10.62 6.71 4.30
N ARG A 89 9.62 6.03 4.85
CA ARG A 89 9.19 4.72 4.37
C ARG A 89 7.69 4.55 4.51
N TYR A 90 7.12 3.64 3.73
CA TYR A 90 5.92 2.96 4.18
C TYR A 90 6.29 1.58 4.72
N GLN A 91 5.58 1.16 5.75
CA GLN A 91 5.64 -0.19 6.27
C GLN A 91 4.30 -0.89 6.04
N ALA A 92 4.33 -2.02 5.35
CA ALA A 92 3.15 -2.77 4.96
C ALA A 92 2.83 -3.88 5.97
N PHE A 93 1.55 -4.02 6.26
CA PHE A 93 0.98 -4.98 7.19
C PHE A 93 -0.20 -5.71 6.54
N GLY A 94 -0.46 -6.93 6.99
CA GLY A 94 -1.66 -7.70 6.67
C GLY A 94 -2.36 -8.17 7.93
N LEU A 95 -3.34 -9.06 7.78
CA LEU A 95 -4.06 -9.65 8.92
C LEU A 95 -3.15 -10.39 9.90
N HIS A 96 -2.02 -10.92 9.43
CA HIS A 96 -1.07 -11.70 10.21
C HIS A 96 0.18 -10.89 10.59
N GLY A 97 0.12 -9.56 10.57
CA GLY A 97 1.25 -8.73 10.98
C GLY A 97 2.05 -8.14 9.82
N TRP A 98 3.33 -7.88 10.10
CA TRP A 98 4.27 -7.21 9.21
C TRP A 98 4.53 -8.01 7.93
N ILE A 99 4.61 -7.32 6.80
CA ILE A 99 4.88 -7.91 5.48
C ILE A 99 6.21 -7.43 4.90
N THR A 100 6.37 -6.11 4.76
CA THR A 100 7.53 -5.48 4.11
C THR A 100 7.62 -4.01 4.48
N HIS A 101 8.68 -3.32 4.06
CA HIS A 101 8.78 -1.87 4.04
C HIS A 101 9.55 -1.40 2.81
N HIS A 102 9.36 -0.15 2.43
CA HIS A 102 10.05 0.47 1.29
C HIS A 102 10.49 1.87 1.65
N THR A 103 11.79 2.15 1.49
CA THR A 103 12.42 3.43 1.81
C THR A 103 12.40 4.37 0.60
N CYS A 104 12.00 5.61 0.83
CA CYS A 104 11.92 6.67 -0.17
C CYS A 104 12.56 7.96 0.36
N THR A 105 12.88 8.89 -0.54
CA THR A 105 13.54 10.15 -0.19
C THR A 105 12.54 11.17 0.32
N THR A 106 11.30 11.14 -0.17
CA THR A 106 10.26 12.11 0.21
C THR A 106 8.95 11.41 0.58
N LEU A 107 8.10 12.09 1.35
CA LEU A 107 6.75 11.60 1.67
C LEU A 107 5.87 11.44 0.42
N ASP A 108 6.08 12.29 -0.59
CA ASP A 108 5.35 12.20 -1.86
C ASP A 108 5.71 10.90 -2.60
N GLU A 109 7.00 10.54 -2.62
CA GLU A 109 7.45 9.25 -3.16
C GLU A 109 6.88 8.07 -2.37
N VAL A 110 6.79 8.15 -1.04
CA VAL A 110 6.20 7.08 -0.21
C VAL A 110 4.75 6.81 -0.62
N VAL A 111 3.93 7.85 -0.75
CA VAL A 111 2.52 7.69 -1.15
C VAL A 111 2.40 7.20 -2.59
N SER A 112 3.23 7.72 -3.50
CA SER A 112 3.26 7.26 -4.88
C SER A 112 3.63 5.78 -4.99
N ASP A 113 4.67 5.34 -4.28
CA ASP A 113 5.15 3.96 -4.34
C ASP A 113 4.14 2.99 -3.71
N ALA A 114 3.55 3.35 -2.55
CA ALA A 114 2.45 2.61 -1.96
C ALA A 114 1.22 2.55 -2.89
N PHE A 115 0.92 3.67 -3.57
CA PHE A 115 -0.10 3.74 -4.61
C PHE A 115 0.30 3.01 -5.91
N CYS A 116 1.54 2.60 -6.12
CA CYS A 116 1.85 1.63 -7.17
C CYS A 116 1.59 0.21 -6.64
N ALA A 117 2.03 -0.07 -5.40
CA ALA A 117 1.97 -1.37 -4.75
C ALA A 117 0.55 -1.90 -4.44
N GLY A 118 -0.46 -1.04 -4.39
CA GLY A 118 -1.87 -1.45 -4.25
C GLY A 118 -2.65 -0.72 -3.15
N PHE A 119 -1.99 0.14 -2.38
CA PHE A 119 -2.59 0.95 -1.32
C PHE A 119 -3.28 2.18 -1.93
N ARG A 120 -4.58 2.05 -2.21
CA ARG A 120 -5.38 3.01 -3.01
C ARG A 120 -6.29 3.90 -2.18
N MET A 121 -6.47 3.61 -0.89
CA MET A 121 -7.45 4.27 -0.03
C MET A 121 -6.81 4.71 1.29
N VAL A 122 -7.42 5.67 1.96
CA VAL A 122 -7.07 6.03 3.34
C VAL A 122 -7.75 5.04 4.30
N ALA A 123 -7.02 4.57 5.31
CA ALA A 123 -7.57 3.79 6.40
C ALA A 123 -7.87 4.69 7.61
N SER A 124 -8.77 4.25 8.49
CA SER A 124 -8.98 4.93 9.77
C SER A 124 -7.68 4.89 10.60
N PRO A 125 -7.32 5.96 11.34
CA PRO A 125 -6.08 6.02 12.12
C PRO A 125 -5.92 4.89 13.16
N ASP A 126 -7.02 4.39 13.71
CA ASP A 126 -7.06 3.31 14.70
C ASP A 126 -7.02 1.90 14.07
N THR A 127 -6.87 1.80 12.74
CA THR A 127 -6.97 0.51 12.04
C THR A 127 -5.88 -0.47 12.47
N LEU A 128 -4.63 -0.03 12.58
CA LEU A 128 -3.54 -0.92 12.99
C LEU A 128 -3.67 -1.34 14.45
N ASP A 129 -4.17 -0.47 15.34
CA ASP A 129 -4.43 -0.84 16.74
C ASP A 129 -5.48 -1.94 16.83
N ARG A 130 -6.59 -1.81 16.08
CA ARG A 130 -7.63 -2.84 16.02
C ARG A 130 -7.07 -4.15 15.48
N VAL A 131 -6.36 -4.12 14.35
CA VAL A 131 -5.86 -5.34 13.71
C VAL A 131 -4.77 -6.01 14.57
N ALA A 132 -3.88 -5.23 15.18
CA ALA A 132 -2.81 -5.73 16.07
C ALA A 132 -3.34 -6.38 17.35
N SER A 133 -4.58 -6.04 17.77
CA SER A 133 -5.22 -6.65 18.93
C SER A 133 -5.74 -8.08 18.68
N THR A 134 -5.82 -8.51 17.41
CA THR A 134 -6.37 -9.81 17.02
C THR A 134 -5.47 -10.99 17.39
N VAL A 135 -6.06 -12.18 17.51
CA VAL A 135 -5.33 -13.42 17.75
C VAL A 135 -4.48 -13.80 16.53
N GLU A 136 -5.01 -13.56 15.34
CA GLU A 136 -4.41 -13.82 14.04
C GLU A 136 -3.12 -13.01 13.85
N TRP A 137 -3.13 -11.75 14.30
CA TRP A 137 -1.93 -10.93 14.30
C TRP A 137 -0.86 -11.49 15.24
N LYS A 138 -1.24 -11.86 16.47
CA LYS A 138 -0.31 -12.45 17.45
C LYS A 138 0.29 -13.77 16.93
N LYS A 139 -0.53 -14.64 16.34
CA LYS A 139 -0.07 -15.85 15.64
C LYS A 139 0.95 -15.52 14.56
N GLY A 140 0.63 -14.55 13.70
CA GLY A 140 1.51 -14.15 12.61
C GLY A 140 2.85 -13.58 13.09
N CYS A 141 2.84 -12.78 14.16
CA CYS A 141 4.07 -12.31 14.81
C CYS A 141 4.95 -13.45 15.33
N GLU A 142 4.37 -14.47 15.96
CA GLU A 142 5.15 -15.65 16.41
C GLU A 142 5.69 -16.46 15.21
N ARG A 143 4.90 -16.60 14.14
CA ARG A 143 5.34 -17.29 12.92
C ARG A 143 6.50 -16.58 12.23
N LEU A 144 6.59 -15.25 12.33
CA LEU A 144 7.64 -14.45 11.67
C LEU A 144 9.04 -14.86 12.11
N GLU A 145 9.23 -15.28 13.36
CA GLU A 145 10.51 -15.82 13.85
C GLU A 145 10.94 -17.02 12.99
N PHE A 146 10.08 -18.01 12.83
CA PHE A 146 10.41 -19.24 12.11
C PHE A 146 10.54 -19.01 10.60
N ILE A 147 9.77 -18.09 10.02
CA ILE A 147 9.96 -17.64 8.63
C ILE A 147 11.36 -17.06 8.46
N THR A 148 11.79 -16.21 9.40
CA THR A 148 13.12 -15.58 9.36
C THR A 148 14.22 -16.62 9.46
N ARG A 149 14.12 -17.54 10.42
CA ARG A 149 15.09 -18.64 10.61
C ARG A 149 15.18 -19.53 9.38
N HIS A 150 14.06 -19.85 8.75
CA HIS A 150 14.04 -20.61 7.50
C HIS A 150 14.73 -19.84 6.37
N ASN A 151 14.40 -18.55 6.19
CA ASN A 151 15.02 -17.71 5.16
C ASN A 151 16.53 -17.54 5.36
N CYS A 152 17.01 -17.60 6.62
CA CYS A 152 18.43 -17.60 6.96
C CYS A 152 19.11 -18.99 6.82
N GLY A 153 18.35 -20.04 6.47
CA GLY A 153 18.87 -21.39 6.32
C GLY A 153 19.12 -22.14 7.63
N GLU A 154 18.62 -21.64 8.76
CA GLU A 154 18.83 -22.23 10.09
C GLU A 154 17.92 -23.43 10.37
N ILE A 155 16.74 -23.46 9.72
CA ILE A 155 15.78 -24.55 9.82
C ILE A 155 15.26 -24.93 8.43
N SER A 156 14.91 -26.20 8.27
CA SER A 156 14.22 -26.70 7.08
C SER A 156 12.80 -26.16 7.00
N TYR A 157 12.24 -26.19 5.78
CA TYR A 157 10.83 -25.85 5.56
C TYR A 157 9.88 -26.72 6.40
N ARG A 158 10.23 -28.00 6.60
CA ARG A 158 9.43 -28.92 7.41
C ARG A 158 9.43 -28.52 8.89
N GLU A 159 10.59 -28.22 9.46
CA GLU A 159 10.68 -27.75 10.85
C GLU A 159 9.90 -26.45 11.07
N MET A 160 9.92 -25.53 10.09
CA MET A 160 9.09 -24.33 10.14
C MET A 160 7.59 -24.65 10.19
N LEU A 161 7.11 -25.58 9.35
CA LEU A 161 5.70 -25.99 9.36
C LEU A 161 5.29 -26.68 10.67
N ASP A 162 6.17 -27.51 11.25
CA ASP A 162 5.93 -28.14 12.55
C ASP A 162 5.75 -27.07 13.65
N GLN A 163 6.54 -25.99 13.61
CA GLN A 163 6.38 -24.87 14.55
C GLN A 163 5.08 -24.08 14.32
N PHE A 164 4.64 -23.93 13.07
CA PHE A 164 3.34 -23.31 12.80
C PHE A 164 2.18 -24.09 13.40
N GLN A 165 2.24 -25.43 13.37
CA GLN A 165 1.24 -26.29 14.01
C GLN A 165 1.23 -26.12 15.54
N ASN A 166 2.41 -26.01 16.16
CA ASN A 166 2.51 -25.76 17.60
C ASN A 166 1.90 -24.41 17.99
N ILE A 167 2.16 -23.36 17.20
CA ILE A 167 1.53 -22.04 17.39
C ILE A 167 0.01 -22.15 17.22
N ASP A 168 -0.46 -22.86 16.19
CA ASP A 168 -1.89 -23.03 15.96
C ASP A 168 -2.59 -23.73 17.12
N ALA A 169 -1.99 -24.80 17.66
CA ALA A 169 -2.49 -25.50 18.83
C ALA A 169 -2.52 -24.63 20.09
N LYS A 170 -1.46 -23.84 20.33
CA LYS A 170 -1.36 -22.90 21.46
C LYS A 170 -2.50 -21.89 21.49
N TYR A 171 -2.88 -21.35 20.33
CA TYR A 171 -3.94 -20.35 20.25
C TYR A 171 -5.34 -20.97 20.10
N ALA A 172 -5.46 -22.23 19.69
CA ALA A 172 -6.72 -22.97 19.73
C ALA A 172 -7.14 -23.33 21.15
N SER A 173 -6.19 -23.53 22.07
CA SER A 173 -6.47 -23.83 23.49
C SER A 173 -6.67 -22.58 24.36
N ALA A 174 -6.38 -21.40 23.83
CA ALA A 174 -6.52 -20.11 24.52
C ALA A 174 -7.79 -19.32 24.11
N ALA A 175 -8.58 -19.86 23.18
CA ALA A 175 -9.86 -19.31 22.71
C ALA A 175 -11.03 -20.03 23.40
#